data_AF-A0A922HNN4-F1
#
_entry.id   AF-A0A922HNN4-F1
#
_cell.length_a   1.000
_cell.length_b   1.000
_cell.length_c   1.000
_cell.angle_alpha   90.00
_cell.angle_beta   90.00
_cell.angle_gamma   90.00
#
_symmetry.space_group_name_H-M   'P 1'
#
loop_
_entity.id
_entity.type
_entity.pdbx_description
1 polymer ?
#
loop_
_entity_poly.entity_id
_entity_poly.type
_entity_poly.pdbx_seq_one_letter_code
_entity_poly.pdbx_strand_id
1 'polypeptide(L)'
;MSINTIKIFLFIQIFLSQKREKNLTVSHQFQMKLYVEISLINMTTIIKIIKRNLSLSFLRKDYHGYINDFINDQFQMCVLLLLRMDFSITDYREKRIRRNLKTFQPTLWITTNAWISFGLLIYILIFPPNDYTIDLKFLEQLMNCQRFDLIVCQMIIAHLNVEWLWLVMARRTLLYRCSWVDFMTIDHSDDEQKLDRKIRKYMNKFHPLMNFITTSVYLVIVIIMMTNVILLPYYCLQYYQDGTINFIQYLTLFLMIPIYIDTEQMLGQLFVATKFQLFTLLFFNGRIKRLHSILLSLVCHADYPTYISEKIFWNRFHNEYIILHDEIKQSNETTKILVFGVEIISKSAILLSCVFYSCQSKMVLVGYLFILFAIIGIFFLYGLYYQVASLPTHNEQCIRALSRWLARTQWSTRFMLQGKSRWHKNHPIKWRQSIKANLFVQMMTINRFGYTCGNLFEINKYKFFQLMLWNLPFILIIQYTIRLMQKQQNKFNTYNTQLLMWRKSLKSNLFVQTMNNNRLGFTCGHFL
;
A
#
# COMPACT_ATOMS: atom_id res chain seq x y z
N MET A 1 3.74 33.22 5.42
CA MET A 1 4.80 32.51 6.17
C MET A 1 4.17 31.89 7.41
N SER A 2 4.37 30.61 7.67
CA SER A 2 3.86 29.98 8.89
C SER A 2 4.68 30.46 10.09
N ILE A 3 4.08 30.49 11.28
CA ILE A 3 4.78 30.84 12.53
C ILE A 3 6.07 30.01 12.71
N ASN A 4 6.09 28.78 12.18
CA ASN A 4 7.27 27.91 12.20
C ASN A 4 8.39 28.40 11.27
N THR A 5 8.08 29.00 10.12
CA THR A 5 9.12 29.58 9.24
C THR A 5 9.75 30.82 9.88
N ILE A 6 8.96 31.62 10.60
CA ILE A 6 9.44 32.79 11.34
C ILE A 6 10.33 32.38 12.52
N LYS A 7 9.98 31.32 13.24
CA LYS A 7 10.81 30.76 14.33
C LYS A 7 12.14 30.20 13.81
N ILE A 8 12.14 29.51 12.67
CA ILE A 8 13.38 29.02 12.03
C ILE A 8 14.26 30.19 11.57
N PHE A 9 13.66 31.26 11.04
CA PHE A 9 14.40 32.44 10.61
C PHE A 9 15.02 33.22 11.78
N LEU A 10 14.26 33.43 12.86
CA LEU A 10 14.74 33.98 14.14
C LEU A 10 15.86 33.13 14.75
N PHE A 11 15.77 31.79 14.62
CA PHE A 11 16.81 30.87 15.07
C PHE A 11 18.12 31.07 14.30
N ILE A 12 18.08 31.19 12.97
CA ILE A 12 19.27 31.46 12.15
C ILE A 12 19.90 32.81 12.56
N GLN A 13 19.07 33.82 12.84
CA GLN A 13 19.54 35.16 13.22
C GLN A 13 20.20 35.19 14.61
N ILE A 14 19.60 34.53 15.61
CA ILE A 14 20.15 34.41 16.97
C ILE A 14 21.43 33.57 16.97
N PHE A 15 21.49 32.52 16.14
CA PHE A 15 22.66 31.66 16.01
C PHE A 15 23.85 32.38 15.35
N LEU A 16 23.61 33.17 14.30
CA LEU A 16 24.64 34.02 13.67
C LEU A 16 25.16 35.10 14.65
N SER A 17 24.30 35.57 15.56
CA SER A 17 24.67 36.50 16.64
C SER A 17 25.55 35.84 17.71
N GLN A 18 25.24 34.61 18.14
CA GLN A 18 25.98 33.92 19.21
C GLN A 18 27.34 33.36 18.79
N LYS A 19 27.60 33.17 17.49
CA LYS A 19 28.92 32.77 16.97
C LYS A 19 30.04 33.79 17.33
N ARG A 20 29.68 35.01 17.77
CA ARG A 20 30.65 36.01 18.27
C ARG A 20 31.12 35.79 19.72
N GLU A 21 30.44 34.98 20.53
CA GLU A 21 30.81 34.75 21.93
C GLU A 21 31.25 33.30 22.16
N LYS A 22 32.41 33.09 22.79
CA LYS A 22 33.05 31.79 23.06
C LYS A 22 32.31 30.92 24.12
N ASN A 23 31.00 31.07 24.29
CA ASN A 23 30.21 30.26 25.22
C ASN A 23 29.47 29.13 24.47
N LEU A 24 30.24 28.15 23.97
CA LEU A 24 29.69 26.99 23.25
C LEU A 24 28.67 26.19 24.07
N THR A 25 28.90 26.05 25.38
CA THR A 25 28.06 25.24 26.29
C THR A 25 26.63 25.74 26.42
N VAL A 26 26.43 27.07 26.47
CA VAL A 26 25.09 27.68 26.56
C VAL A 26 24.31 27.55 25.25
N SER A 27 25.00 27.64 24.10
CA SER A 27 24.36 27.47 22.80
C SER A 27 23.83 26.04 22.58
N HIS A 28 24.52 25.03 23.12
CA HIS A 28 24.13 23.62 23.01
C HIS A 28 22.87 23.28 23.81
N GLN A 29 22.75 23.78 25.04
CA GLN A 29 21.53 23.61 25.84
C GLN A 29 20.32 24.27 25.18
N PHE A 30 20.51 25.43 24.55
CA PHE A 30 19.44 26.13 23.85
C PHE A 30 18.99 25.39 22.59
N GLN A 31 19.91 24.83 21.81
CA GLN A 31 19.61 24.01 20.62
C GLN A 31 18.82 22.74 20.97
N MET A 32 19.24 22.01 22.00
CA MET A 32 18.51 20.81 22.47
C MET A 32 17.12 21.17 23.00
N LYS A 33 16.99 22.29 23.71
CA LYS A 33 15.69 22.75 24.21
C LYS A 33 14.73 23.10 23.07
N LEU A 34 15.20 23.84 22.06
CA LEU A 34 14.38 24.18 20.88
C LEU A 34 14.01 22.93 20.06
N TYR A 35 14.94 21.98 19.93
CA TYR A 35 14.68 20.69 19.28
C TYR A 35 13.57 19.92 20.00
N VAL A 36 13.66 19.81 21.32
CA VAL A 36 12.64 19.22 22.16
C VAL A 36 11.32 19.97 22.01
N GLU A 37 11.32 21.30 21.91
CA GLU A 37 10.11 22.09 21.70
C GLU A 37 9.47 21.90 20.31
N ILE A 38 10.26 21.87 19.22
CA ILE A 38 9.75 21.66 17.85
C ILE A 38 9.24 20.22 17.69
N SER A 39 9.99 19.24 18.20
CA SER A 39 9.54 17.84 18.24
C SER A 39 8.31 17.68 19.12
N LEU A 40 8.20 18.37 20.26
CA LEU A 40 6.98 18.45 21.08
C LEU A 40 5.80 19.06 20.33
N ILE A 41 6.00 20.13 19.55
CA ILE A 41 4.91 20.76 18.78
C ILE A 41 4.39 19.78 17.71
N ASN A 42 5.29 19.15 16.95
CA ASN A 42 4.90 18.12 15.98
C ASN A 42 4.26 16.90 16.67
N MET A 43 4.78 16.51 17.84
CA MET A 43 4.20 15.49 18.71
C MET A 43 2.81 15.87 19.18
N THR A 44 2.53 17.13 19.55
CA THR A 44 1.17 17.51 19.99
C THR A 44 0.16 17.50 18.85
N THR A 45 0.59 17.77 17.61
CA THR A 45 -0.26 17.65 16.43
C THR A 45 -0.51 16.20 16.07
N ILE A 46 0.53 15.37 16.10
CA ILE A 46 0.42 13.92 15.90
C ILE A 46 -0.37 13.27 17.04
N ILE A 47 -0.17 13.65 18.29
CA ILE A 47 -0.97 13.22 19.45
C ILE A 47 -2.42 13.70 19.31
N LYS A 48 -2.71 14.88 18.74
CA LYS A 48 -4.09 15.27 18.44
C LYS A 48 -4.72 14.40 17.35
N ILE A 49 -3.97 14.06 16.30
CA ILE A 49 -4.41 13.15 15.23
C ILE A 49 -4.60 11.73 15.79
N ILE A 50 -3.62 11.22 16.53
CA ILE A 50 -3.65 9.96 17.25
C ILE A 50 -4.80 9.97 18.26
N LYS A 51 -5.03 11.01 19.05
CA LYS A 51 -6.12 11.08 20.05
C LYS A 51 -7.50 11.19 19.38
N ARG A 52 -7.58 11.80 18.19
CA ARG A 52 -8.78 11.76 17.33
C ARG A 52 -9.00 10.37 16.72
N ASN A 53 -7.94 9.64 16.37
CA ASN A 53 -8.00 8.31 15.75
C ASN A 53 -8.09 7.16 16.78
N LEU A 54 -7.56 7.39 17.98
CA LEU A 54 -7.57 6.55 19.19
C LEU A 54 -8.65 7.03 20.17
N SER A 55 -9.60 7.88 19.78
CA SER A 55 -10.82 7.92 20.56
C SER A 55 -11.37 6.50 20.47
N LEU A 56 -11.13 5.69 21.50
CA LEU A 56 -11.52 4.29 21.64
C LEU A 56 -13.06 4.17 21.72
N SER A 57 -13.78 5.15 21.21
CA SER A 57 -15.23 5.15 21.02
C SER A 57 -15.68 3.91 20.24
N PHE A 58 -14.85 3.37 19.34
CA PHE A 58 -15.12 2.11 18.63
C PHE A 58 -15.03 0.85 19.52
N LEU A 59 -14.39 0.93 20.69
CA LEU A 59 -14.38 -0.15 21.70
C LEU A 59 -15.57 -0.05 22.68
N ARG A 60 -16.47 0.95 22.56
CA ARG A 60 -17.70 0.93 23.35
C ARG A 60 -18.50 -0.32 22.99
N LYS A 61 -18.86 -1.08 24.03
CA LYS A 61 -19.71 -2.28 23.97
C LYS A 61 -21.06 -2.04 23.27
N ASP A 62 -21.48 -0.77 23.18
CA ASP A 62 -22.77 -0.35 22.62
C ASP A 62 -22.65 0.28 21.22
N TYR A 63 -21.56 0.02 20.48
CA TYR A 63 -21.46 0.46 19.09
C TYR A 63 -22.43 -0.34 18.21
N HIS A 64 -23.69 0.07 18.20
CA HIS A 64 -24.69 -0.27 17.19
C HIS A 64 -24.40 0.53 15.91
N GLY A 65 -23.20 0.36 15.35
CA GLY A 65 -22.80 1.11 14.17
C GLY A 65 -23.64 0.70 12.98
N TYR A 66 -24.46 1.62 12.51
CA TYR A 66 -25.08 1.50 11.19
C TYR A 66 -23.97 1.56 10.13
N ILE A 67 -24.21 0.97 8.96
CA ILE A 67 -23.26 1.03 7.84
C ILE A 67 -22.92 2.48 7.49
N ASN A 68 -23.89 3.38 7.61
CA ASN A 68 -23.72 4.81 7.34
C ASN A 68 -22.74 5.50 8.32
N ASP A 69 -22.70 5.09 9.59
CA ASP A 69 -21.75 5.65 10.56
C ASP A 69 -20.32 5.31 10.15
N PHE A 70 -20.09 4.05 9.75
CA PHE A 70 -18.82 3.61 9.20
C PHE A 70 -18.42 4.41 7.96
N ILE A 71 -19.35 4.59 7.02
CA ILE A 71 -19.09 5.30 5.76
C ILE A 71 -18.71 6.75 6.04
N ASN A 72 -19.40 7.42 6.96
CA ASN A 72 -19.09 8.79 7.35
C ASN A 72 -17.69 8.89 7.99
N ASP A 73 -17.33 7.98 8.88
CA ASP A 73 -16.01 7.93 9.50
C ASP A 73 -14.90 7.67 8.46
N GLN A 74 -15.14 6.74 7.53
CA GLN A 74 -14.18 6.46 6.45
C GLN A 74 -14.07 7.59 5.45
N PHE A 75 -15.17 8.27 5.15
CA PHE A 75 -15.18 9.40 4.22
C PHE A 75 -14.23 10.49 4.72
N GLN A 76 -14.33 10.90 5.99
CA GLN A 76 -13.44 11.92 6.55
C GLN A 76 -11.97 11.51 6.44
N MET A 77 -11.65 10.24 6.72
CA MET A 77 -10.29 9.73 6.64
C MET A 77 -9.78 9.65 5.20
N CYS A 78 -10.62 9.24 4.26
CA CYS A 78 -10.26 9.18 2.84
C CYS A 78 -10.08 10.58 2.27
N VAL A 79 -10.94 11.54 2.61
CA VAL A 79 -10.82 12.93 2.17
C VAL A 79 -9.51 13.56 2.66
N LEU A 80 -9.19 13.38 3.94
CA LEU A 80 -7.98 13.94 4.54
C LEU A 80 -6.69 13.26 4.04
N LEU A 81 -6.62 11.92 4.11
CA LEU A 81 -5.38 11.18 3.83
C LEU A 81 -5.26 10.81 2.36
N LEU A 82 -6.29 10.20 1.77
CA LEU A 82 -6.23 9.67 0.41
C LEU A 82 -6.37 10.75 -0.66
N LEU A 83 -7.25 11.73 -0.46
CA LEU A 83 -7.55 12.78 -1.44
C LEU A 83 -6.80 14.08 -1.13
N ARG A 84 -6.41 14.29 0.13
CA ARG A 84 -5.70 15.48 0.64
C ARG A 84 -6.47 16.78 0.41
N MET A 85 -7.80 16.70 0.35
CA MET A 85 -8.67 17.86 0.14
C MET A 85 -9.59 18.04 1.35
N ASP A 86 -10.14 19.23 1.54
CA ASP A 86 -11.15 19.49 2.56
C ASP A 86 -12.49 19.83 1.90
N PHE A 87 -13.38 18.83 1.86
CA PHE A 87 -14.75 18.94 1.32
C PHE A 87 -15.70 17.96 2.01
N SER A 88 -17.00 18.27 2.01
CA SER A 88 -18.03 17.43 2.63
C SER A 88 -18.66 16.44 1.64
N ILE A 89 -19.39 15.44 2.15
CA ILE A 89 -20.18 14.51 1.31
C ILE A 89 -21.21 15.29 0.47
N THR A 90 -21.83 16.34 1.05
CA THR A 90 -22.83 17.16 0.35
C THR A 90 -22.20 17.94 -0.80
N ASP A 91 -20.99 18.49 -0.60
CA ASP A 91 -20.27 19.22 -1.65
C ASP A 91 -19.98 18.31 -2.86
N TYR A 92 -19.63 17.05 -2.61
CA TYR A 92 -19.41 16.08 -3.68
C TYR A 92 -20.72 15.67 -4.36
N ARG A 93 -21.77 15.36 -3.59
CA ARG A 93 -23.09 14.98 -4.11
C ARG A 93 -23.71 16.06 -4.99
N GLU A 94 -23.58 17.34 -4.58
CA GLU A 94 -24.07 18.49 -5.35
C GLU A 94 -23.14 18.92 -6.48
N LYS A 95 -21.99 18.26 -6.63
CA LYS A 95 -20.94 18.61 -7.61
C LYS A 95 -20.40 20.04 -7.45
N ARG A 96 -20.23 20.49 -6.20
CA ARG A 96 -19.87 21.86 -5.81
C ARG A 96 -18.64 21.91 -4.89
N ILE A 97 -17.62 21.11 -5.19
CA ILE A 97 -16.33 21.19 -4.47
C ILE A 97 -15.72 22.56 -4.75
N ARG A 98 -15.59 23.37 -3.70
CA ARG A 98 -15.07 24.73 -3.81
C ARG A 98 -13.60 24.67 -4.19
N ARG A 99 -13.23 25.33 -5.30
CA ARG A 99 -11.84 25.39 -5.78
C ARG A 99 -11.09 26.57 -5.17
N ASN A 100 -11.01 26.61 -3.85
CA ASN A 100 -10.31 27.66 -3.12
C ASN A 100 -9.06 27.10 -2.41
N LEU A 101 -8.19 28.00 -1.94
CA LEU A 101 -6.95 27.62 -1.25
C LEU A 101 -7.21 26.77 0.00
N LYS A 102 -8.32 27.01 0.71
CA LYS A 102 -8.68 26.28 1.94
C LYS A 102 -8.91 24.79 1.65
N THR A 103 -9.67 24.46 0.61
CA THR A 103 -9.93 23.08 0.20
C THR A 103 -8.65 22.34 -0.21
N PHE A 104 -7.68 23.03 -0.82
CA PHE A 104 -6.40 22.44 -1.24
C PHE A 104 -5.25 22.66 -0.25
N GLN A 105 -5.49 23.26 0.91
CA GLN A 105 -4.44 23.52 1.90
C GLN A 105 -3.76 22.22 2.36
N PRO A 106 -4.49 21.11 2.66
CA PRO A 106 -3.86 19.85 3.02
C PRO A 106 -3.07 19.26 1.85
N THR A 107 -3.58 19.41 0.62
CA THR A 107 -2.89 18.99 -0.61
C THR A 107 -1.54 19.67 -0.68
N LEU A 108 -1.51 21.00 -0.68
CA LEU A 108 -0.27 21.77 -0.80
C LEU A 108 0.75 21.38 0.27
N TRP A 109 0.31 21.23 1.53
CA TRP A 109 1.22 20.84 2.61
C TRP A 109 1.79 19.44 2.41
N ILE A 110 0.94 18.44 2.21
CA ILE A 110 1.33 17.04 2.12
C ILE A 110 2.14 16.79 0.84
N THR A 111 1.67 17.24 -0.32
CA THR A 111 2.38 17.01 -1.59
C THR A 111 3.72 17.72 -1.63
N THR A 112 3.81 18.95 -1.09
CA THR A 112 5.10 19.66 -1.06
C THR A 112 6.10 18.92 -0.18
N ASN A 113 5.69 18.42 0.98
CA ASN A 113 6.54 17.59 1.83
C ASN A 113 6.95 16.30 1.11
N ALA A 114 6.03 15.63 0.42
CA ALA A 114 6.32 14.42 -0.33
C ALA A 114 7.36 14.63 -1.44
N TRP A 115 7.23 15.71 -2.22
CA TRP A 115 8.20 16.04 -3.28
C TRP A 115 9.56 16.48 -2.72
N ILE A 116 9.59 17.19 -1.58
CA ILE A 116 10.84 17.51 -0.88
C ILE A 116 11.52 16.23 -0.40
N SER A 117 10.78 15.35 0.29
CA SER A 117 11.27 14.04 0.76
C SER A 117 11.80 13.19 -0.39
N PHE A 118 11.07 13.14 -1.50
CA PHE A 118 11.47 12.43 -2.71
C PHE A 118 12.77 12.99 -3.30
N GLY A 119 12.88 14.32 -3.43
CA GLY A 119 14.09 14.98 -3.91
C GLY A 119 15.30 14.72 -3.00
N LEU A 120 15.10 14.72 -1.68
CA LEU A 120 16.13 14.40 -0.70
C LEU A 120 16.57 12.93 -0.78
N LEU A 121 15.64 11.99 -0.92
CA LEU A 121 15.97 10.57 -1.07
C LEU A 121 16.79 10.32 -2.34
N ILE A 122 16.40 10.94 -3.47
CA ILE A 122 17.18 10.88 -4.72
C ILE A 122 18.57 11.49 -4.53
N TYR A 123 18.64 12.64 -3.86
CA TYR A 123 19.89 13.33 -3.62
C TYR A 123 20.86 12.43 -2.82
N ILE A 124 20.38 11.84 -1.72
CA ILE A 124 21.16 10.93 -0.88
C ILE A 124 21.62 9.68 -1.65
N LEU A 125 20.81 9.21 -2.62
CA LEU A 125 21.13 8.01 -3.40
C LEU A 125 22.16 8.25 -4.51
N ILE A 126 22.06 9.38 -5.22
CA ILE A 126 22.85 9.65 -6.43
C ILE A 126 24.18 10.33 -6.11
N PHE A 127 24.19 11.29 -5.19
CA PHE A 127 25.37 12.11 -4.98
C PHE A 127 26.41 11.38 -4.12
N PRO A 128 27.69 11.40 -4.51
CA PRO A 128 28.76 10.81 -3.72
C PRO A 128 28.92 11.55 -2.38
N PRO A 129 29.57 10.92 -1.39
CA PRO A 129 29.88 11.56 -0.11
C PRO A 129 30.53 12.92 -0.35
N ASN A 130 29.99 13.94 0.32
CA ASN A 130 30.49 15.30 0.26
C ASN A 130 30.49 15.91 1.68
N ASP A 131 31.16 17.05 1.84
CA ASP A 131 31.28 17.71 3.15
C ASP A 131 29.95 18.31 3.67
N TYR A 132 28.92 18.33 2.83
CA TYR A 132 27.64 18.97 3.11
C TYR A 132 26.58 17.99 3.57
N THR A 133 26.61 16.74 3.12
CA THR A 133 25.56 15.75 3.35
C THR A 133 26.11 14.46 3.95
N ILE A 134 25.23 13.80 4.69
CA ILE A 134 25.56 12.54 5.34
C ILE A 134 25.64 11.43 4.28
N ASP A 135 26.79 10.76 4.23
CA ASP A 135 27.00 9.60 3.35
C ASP A 135 26.04 8.46 3.73
N LEU A 136 25.52 7.74 2.73
CA LEU A 136 24.82 6.47 2.94
C LEU A 136 25.65 5.49 3.77
N LYS A 137 26.98 5.46 3.60
CA LYS A 137 27.86 4.62 4.42
C LYS A 137 27.85 5.01 5.89
N PHE A 138 27.70 6.31 6.19
CA PHE A 138 27.56 6.75 7.58
C PHE A 138 26.22 6.28 8.15
N LEU A 139 25.13 6.37 7.38
CA LEU A 139 23.83 5.82 7.80
C LEU A 139 23.88 4.30 8.00
N GLU A 140 24.62 3.58 7.14
CA GLU A 140 24.89 2.15 7.30
C GLU A 140 25.61 1.83 8.62
N GLN A 141 26.64 2.61 8.96
CA GLN A 141 27.36 2.46 10.24
C GLN A 141 26.46 2.77 11.43
N LEU A 142 25.71 3.87 11.35
CA LEU A 142 24.80 4.33 12.40
C LEU A 142 23.70 3.31 12.70
N MET A 143 23.12 2.72 11.65
CA MET A 143 22.06 1.72 11.75
C MET A 143 22.61 0.29 11.88
N ASN A 144 23.94 0.13 11.84
CA ASN A 144 24.65 -1.14 11.81
C ASN A 144 24.07 -2.11 10.76
N CYS A 145 23.89 -1.61 9.54
CA CYS A 145 23.22 -2.33 8.47
C CYS A 145 23.97 -2.15 7.15
N GLN A 146 24.04 -3.19 6.33
CA GLN A 146 24.68 -3.13 5.03
C GLN A 146 23.65 -2.80 3.95
N ARG A 147 24.05 -2.13 2.87
CA ARG A 147 23.18 -1.84 1.72
C ARG A 147 21.91 -1.06 2.10
N PHE A 148 22.09 0.01 2.88
CA PHE A 148 20.99 0.91 3.25
C PHE A 148 20.39 1.60 2.00
N ASP A 149 21.17 1.70 0.92
CA ASP A 149 20.74 2.16 -0.40
C ASP A 149 19.49 1.41 -0.91
N LEU A 150 19.34 0.12 -0.61
CA LEU A 150 18.17 -0.67 -1.03
C LEU A 150 16.89 -0.25 -0.29
N ILE A 151 16.99 0.15 0.98
CA ILE A 151 15.85 0.69 1.74
C ILE A 151 15.42 2.02 1.14
N VAL A 152 16.39 2.90 0.87
CA VAL A 152 16.16 4.20 0.20
C VAL A 152 15.50 4.00 -1.17
N CYS A 153 15.97 3.03 -1.98
CA CYS A 153 15.36 2.68 -3.25
C CYS A 153 13.89 2.25 -3.10
N GLN A 154 13.59 1.40 -2.11
CA GLN A 154 12.20 0.98 -1.87
C GLN A 154 11.33 2.17 -1.44
N MET A 155 11.85 3.08 -0.62
CA MET A 155 11.14 4.30 -0.25
C MET A 155 10.83 5.14 -1.48
N ILE A 156 11.80 5.40 -2.36
CA ILE A 156 11.61 6.15 -3.62
C ILE A 156 10.51 5.51 -4.48
N ILE A 157 10.55 4.19 -4.68
CA ILE A 157 9.53 3.46 -5.45
C ILE A 157 8.14 3.62 -4.80
N ALA A 158 8.06 3.46 -3.48
CA ALA A 158 6.80 3.61 -2.76
C ALA A 158 6.25 5.04 -2.88
N HIS A 159 7.09 6.07 -2.75
CA HIS A 159 6.68 7.48 -2.82
C HIS A 159 6.11 7.80 -4.20
N LEU A 160 6.81 7.41 -5.27
CA LEU A 160 6.33 7.59 -6.64
C LEU A 160 4.97 6.93 -6.88
N ASN A 161 4.79 5.70 -6.40
CA ASN A 161 3.53 4.98 -6.58
C ASN A 161 2.39 5.63 -5.79
N VAL A 162 2.62 6.04 -4.55
CA VAL A 162 1.59 6.67 -3.72
C VAL A 162 1.20 8.05 -4.25
N GLU A 163 2.16 8.89 -4.67
CA GLU A 163 1.88 10.19 -5.30
C GLU A 163 1.14 10.03 -6.63
N TRP A 164 1.51 9.03 -7.44
CA TRP A 164 0.79 8.69 -8.67
C TRP A 164 -0.66 8.28 -8.37
N LEU A 165 -0.88 7.40 -7.39
CA LEU A 165 -2.22 7.00 -6.96
C LEU A 165 -3.04 8.19 -6.48
N TRP A 166 -2.45 9.05 -5.64
CA TRP A 166 -3.09 10.27 -5.16
C TRP A 166 -3.51 11.16 -6.33
N LEU A 167 -2.62 11.46 -7.28
CA LEU A 167 -2.90 12.31 -8.43
C LEU A 167 -4.09 11.79 -9.23
N VAL A 168 -4.12 10.49 -9.51
CA VAL A 168 -5.21 9.84 -10.26
C VAL A 168 -6.53 9.93 -9.50
N MET A 169 -6.51 9.66 -8.19
CA MET A 169 -7.70 9.71 -7.33
C MET A 169 -8.24 11.12 -7.13
N ALA A 170 -7.36 12.09 -6.88
CA ALA A 170 -7.72 13.50 -6.76
C ALA A 170 -8.34 14.03 -8.06
N ARG A 171 -7.72 13.73 -9.22
CA ARG A 171 -8.27 14.10 -10.53
C ARG A 171 -9.66 13.51 -10.75
N ARG A 172 -9.85 12.21 -10.47
CA ARG A 172 -11.17 11.55 -10.62
C ARG A 172 -12.22 12.14 -9.70
N THR A 173 -11.84 12.49 -8.48
CA THR A 173 -12.73 13.12 -7.50
C THR A 173 -13.15 14.52 -7.94
N LEU A 174 -12.21 15.35 -8.41
CA LEU A 174 -12.52 16.69 -8.93
C LEU A 174 -13.37 16.67 -10.20
N LEU A 175 -13.37 15.55 -10.92
CA LEU A 175 -14.23 15.31 -12.08
C LEU A 175 -15.55 14.61 -11.73
N TYR A 176 -15.80 14.30 -10.46
CA TYR A 176 -16.98 13.56 -9.99
C TYR A 176 -17.13 12.19 -10.67
N ARG A 177 -16.01 11.48 -10.83
CA ARG A 177 -15.92 10.14 -11.44
C ARG A 177 -15.22 9.14 -10.51
N CYS A 178 -15.17 9.44 -9.21
CA CYS A 178 -14.50 8.59 -8.24
C CYS A 178 -15.51 7.64 -7.61
N SER A 179 -15.54 6.39 -8.08
CA SER A 179 -16.55 5.42 -7.64
C SER A 179 -16.49 5.08 -6.15
N TRP A 180 -15.34 5.29 -5.49
CA TRP A 180 -15.22 5.19 -4.04
C TRP A 180 -16.03 6.27 -3.33
N VAL A 181 -15.93 7.51 -3.80
CA VAL A 181 -16.68 8.63 -3.22
C VAL A 181 -18.15 8.52 -3.59
N ASP A 182 -18.45 8.11 -4.84
CA ASP A 182 -19.83 7.83 -5.27
C ASP A 182 -20.49 6.79 -4.35
N PHE A 183 -19.78 5.69 -4.04
CA PHE A 183 -20.25 4.66 -3.10
C PHE A 183 -20.53 5.23 -1.69
N MET A 184 -19.66 6.11 -1.18
CA MET A 184 -19.85 6.77 0.12
C MET A 184 -21.00 7.77 0.12
N THR A 185 -21.39 8.29 -1.04
CA THR A 185 -22.50 9.25 -1.14
C THR A 185 -23.88 8.59 -1.23
N ILE A 186 -23.95 7.30 -1.49
CA ILE A 186 -25.21 6.54 -1.53
C ILE A 186 -25.68 6.26 -0.10
N ASP A 187 -26.97 6.44 0.17
CA ASP A 187 -27.56 6.00 1.43
C ASP A 187 -27.83 4.49 1.37
N HIS A 188 -27.15 3.73 2.23
CA HIS A 188 -27.23 2.27 2.28
C HIS A 188 -28.24 1.76 3.32
N SER A 189 -29.05 2.63 3.91
CA SER A 189 -30.03 2.29 4.97
C SER A 189 -30.99 1.17 4.55
N ASP A 190 -31.55 1.23 3.35
CA ASP A 190 -32.44 0.20 2.80
C ASP A 190 -31.71 -1.12 2.52
N ASP A 191 -30.47 -1.07 2.04
CA ASP A 191 -29.66 -2.24 1.76
C ASP A 191 -29.22 -2.95 3.04
N GLU A 192 -28.91 -2.18 4.09
CA GLU A 192 -28.57 -2.70 5.41
C GLU A 192 -29.74 -3.48 6.00
N GLN A 193 -30.96 -2.92 5.95
CA GLN A 193 -32.18 -3.58 6.43
C GLN A 193 -32.44 -4.90 5.71
N LYS A 194 -32.18 -4.96 4.40
CA LYS A 194 -32.36 -6.16 3.59
C LYS A 194 -31.22 -7.17 3.74
N LEU A 195 -30.06 -6.80 4.30
CA LEU A 195 -28.93 -7.71 4.48
C LEU A 195 -29.26 -8.82 5.49
N ASP A 196 -28.79 -10.05 5.23
CA ASP A 196 -29.00 -11.17 6.14
C ASP A 196 -28.43 -10.85 7.54
N ARG A 197 -29.17 -11.19 8.60
CA ARG A 197 -28.79 -10.93 10.01
C ARG A 197 -27.40 -11.49 10.32
N LYS A 198 -27.04 -12.63 9.73
CA LYS A 198 -25.70 -13.23 9.89
C LYS A 198 -24.60 -12.35 9.29
N ILE A 199 -24.83 -11.80 8.12
CA ILE A 199 -23.88 -10.93 7.41
C ILE A 199 -23.78 -9.59 8.11
N ARG A 200 -24.91 -9.00 8.54
CA ARG A 200 -24.91 -7.77 9.33
C ARG A 200 -24.13 -7.93 10.64
N LYS A 201 -24.39 -9.02 11.39
CA LYS A 201 -23.64 -9.34 12.60
C LYS A 201 -22.14 -9.54 12.33
N TYR A 202 -21.79 -10.11 11.17
CA TYR A 202 -20.40 -10.23 10.76
C TYR A 202 -19.77 -8.88 10.44
N MET A 203 -20.43 -8.01 9.65
CA MET A 203 -19.93 -6.67 9.31
C MET A 203 -19.75 -5.80 10.57
N ASN A 204 -20.72 -5.83 11.48
CA ASN A 204 -20.68 -5.08 12.74
C ASN A 204 -19.55 -5.56 13.67
N LYS A 205 -19.14 -6.83 13.56
CA LYS A 205 -17.96 -7.35 14.28
C LYS A 205 -16.65 -7.08 13.54
N PHE A 206 -16.68 -7.15 12.21
CA PHE A 206 -15.52 -6.95 11.36
C PHE A 206 -15.00 -5.51 11.46
N HIS A 207 -15.90 -4.54 11.52
CA HIS A 207 -15.54 -3.13 11.62
C HIS A 207 -14.63 -2.79 12.82
N PRO A 208 -15.04 -3.03 14.08
CA PRO A 208 -14.21 -2.71 15.25
C PRO A 208 -12.93 -3.56 15.27
N LEU A 209 -12.97 -4.80 14.78
CA LEU A 209 -11.78 -5.65 14.68
C LEU A 209 -10.76 -5.06 13.70
N MET A 210 -11.19 -4.67 12.51
CA MET A 210 -10.29 -4.07 11.52
C MET A 210 -9.78 -2.72 11.97
N ASN A 211 -10.62 -1.89 12.58
CA ASN A 211 -10.16 -0.65 13.19
C ASN A 211 -9.11 -0.92 14.26
N PHE A 212 -9.35 -1.88 15.16
CA PHE A 212 -8.38 -2.25 16.18
C PHE A 212 -7.05 -2.70 15.57
N ILE A 213 -7.08 -3.61 14.59
CA ILE A 213 -5.86 -4.11 13.93
C ILE A 213 -5.13 -2.97 13.21
N THR A 214 -5.82 -2.22 12.35
CA THR A 214 -5.19 -1.16 11.54
C THR A 214 -4.65 -0.03 12.41
N THR A 215 -5.40 0.40 13.42
CA THR A 215 -4.95 1.44 14.36
C THR A 215 -3.80 0.96 15.23
N SER A 216 -3.80 -0.30 15.68
CA SER A 216 -2.69 -0.85 16.48
C SER A 216 -1.41 -0.94 15.66
N VAL A 217 -1.48 -1.46 14.43
CA VAL A 217 -0.32 -1.54 13.53
C VAL A 217 0.19 -0.14 13.19
N TYR A 218 -0.71 0.79 12.85
CA TYR A 218 -0.34 2.18 12.57
C TYR A 218 0.32 2.83 13.78
N LEU A 219 -0.24 2.67 14.99
CA LEU A 219 0.33 3.23 16.22
C LEU A 219 1.74 2.70 16.51
N VAL A 220 1.97 1.39 16.34
CA VAL A 220 3.31 0.80 16.51
C VAL A 220 4.29 1.45 15.52
N ILE A 221 3.90 1.64 14.26
CA ILE A 221 4.72 2.32 13.26
C ILE A 221 5.02 3.75 13.69
N VAL A 222 4.01 4.52 14.14
CA VAL A 222 4.21 5.90 14.56
C VAL A 222 5.16 5.98 15.76
N ILE A 223 5.02 5.08 16.74
CA ILE A 223 5.94 5.03 17.89
C ILE A 223 7.37 4.75 17.41
N ILE A 224 7.57 3.76 16.54
CA ILE A 224 8.90 3.44 15.98
C ILE A 224 9.48 4.66 15.24
N MET A 225 8.68 5.32 14.40
CA MET A 225 9.13 6.51 13.67
C MET A 225 9.46 7.66 14.61
N MET A 226 8.66 7.91 15.64
CA MET A 226 8.91 8.93 16.65
C MET A 226 10.19 8.67 17.44
N THR A 227 10.40 7.42 17.86
CA THR A 227 11.63 7.02 18.53
C THR A 227 12.83 7.26 17.60
N ASN A 228 12.74 6.92 16.31
CA ASN A 228 13.80 7.20 15.34
C ASN A 228 14.05 8.69 15.14
N VAL A 229 12.98 9.51 15.06
CA VAL A 229 13.10 10.97 14.94
C VAL A 229 13.85 11.53 16.15
N ILE A 230 13.65 11.01 17.36
CA ILE A 230 14.34 11.49 18.57
C ILE A 230 15.78 10.96 18.66
N LEU A 231 15.98 9.66 18.44
CA LEU A 231 17.27 9.00 18.61
C LEU A 231 18.29 9.40 17.54
N LEU A 232 17.85 9.58 16.29
CA LEU A 232 18.76 9.86 15.18
C LEU A 232 19.54 11.17 15.39
N PRO A 233 18.91 12.33 15.71
CA PRO A 233 19.65 13.55 16.04
C PRO A 233 20.49 13.44 17.29
N TYR A 234 20.05 12.67 18.30
CA TYR A 234 20.85 12.43 19.50
C TYR A 234 22.17 11.72 19.17
N TYR A 235 22.13 10.62 18.41
CA TYR A 235 23.35 9.93 18.00
C TYR A 235 24.22 10.80 17.11
N CYS A 236 23.64 11.52 16.15
CA CYS A 236 24.41 12.44 15.31
C CYS A 236 25.06 13.58 16.12
N LEU A 237 24.43 14.05 17.20
CA LEU A 237 25.06 15.01 18.10
C LEU A 237 26.31 14.44 18.78
N GLN A 238 26.29 13.16 19.20
CA GLN A 238 27.47 12.49 19.73
C GLN A 238 28.58 12.41 18.69
N TYR A 239 28.27 11.97 17.47
CA TYR A 239 29.23 11.93 16.36
C TYR A 239 29.80 13.31 16.00
N TYR A 240 29.00 14.37 16.13
CA TYR A 240 29.45 15.75 15.95
C TYR A 240 30.43 16.18 17.06
N GLN A 241 30.15 15.82 18.31
CA GLN A 241 31.06 16.07 19.44
C GLN A 241 32.39 15.33 19.28
N ASP A 242 32.35 14.13 18.72
CA ASP A 242 33.54 13.33 18.41
C ASP A 242 34.32 13.85 17.19
N GLY A 243 33.83 14.89 16.52
CA GLY A 243 34.47 15.49 15.34
C GLY A 243 34.40 14.64 14.08
N THR A 244 33.57 13.58 14.07
CA THR A 244 33.43 12.68 12.92
C THR A 244 32.56 13.26 11.81
N ILE A 245 31.59 14.11 12.16
CA ILE A 245 30.73 14.81 11.21
C ILE A 245 30.84 16.32 11.37
N ASN A 246 30.70 17.03 10.28
CA ASN A 246 30.72 18.49 10.27
C ASN A 246 29.38 19.07 10.74
N PHE A 247 29.39 20.32 11.20
CA PHE A 247 28.17 21.03 11.61
C PHE A 247 27.12 21.11 10.48
N ILE A 248 27.56 21.27 9.23
CA ILE A 248 26.66 21.31 8.08
C ILE A 248 25.98 19.96 7.87
N GLN A 249 26.74 18.86 7.94
CA GLN A 249 26.18 17.50 7.85
C GLN A 249 25.17 17.24 8.97
N TYR A 250 25.49 17.65 10.20
CA TYR A 250 24.54 17.60 11.32
C TYR A 250 23.25 18.40 11.01
N LEU A 251 23.37 19.59 10.42
CA LEU A 251 22.21 20.39 10.04
C LEU A 251 21.38 19.74 8.92
N THR A 252 22.02 19.07 7.95
CA THR A 252 21.29 18.34 6.90
C THR A 252 20.47 17.17 7.42
N LEU A 253 20.79 16.63 8.60
CA LEU A 253 19.98 15.60 9.24
C LEU A 253 18.55 16.10 9.57
N PHE A 254 18.37 17.38 9.86
CA PHE A 254 17.03 17.94 10.08
C PHE A 254 16.15 17.84 8.82
N LEU A 255 16.76 17.75 7.63
CA LEU A 255 16.04 17.52 6.39
C LEU A 255 15.51 16.08 6.27
N MET A 256 15.95 15.15 7.14
CA MET A 256 15.39 13.79 7.21
C MET A 256 14.02 13.75 7.92
N ILE A 257 13.68 14.76 8.74
CA ILE A 257 12.38 14.81 9.43
C ILE A 257 11.19 14.80 8.44
N PRO A 258 11.19 15.62 7.37
CA PRO A 258 10.20 15.51 6.29
C PRO A 258 10.02 14.09 5.74
N ILE A 259 11.11 13.32 5.57
CA ILE A 259 11.05 11.95 5.05
C ILE A 259 10.29 11.04 6.02
N TYR A 260 10.54 11.16 7.32
CA TYR A 260 9.80 10.39 8.34
C TYR A 260 8.31 10.74 8.36
N ILE A 261 7.99 12.04 8.34
CA ILE A 261 6.60 12.51 8.33
C ILE A 261 5.86 12.01 7.08
N ASP A 262 6.51 12.10 5.92
CA ASP A 262 5.90 11.66 4.66
C ASP A 262 5.71 10.14 4.62
N THR A 263 6.70 9.38 5.08
CA THR A 263 6.60 7.91 5.19
C THR A 263 5.44 7.49 6.10
N GLU A 264 5.25 8.18 7.24
CA GLU A 264 4.10 7.95 8.12
C GLU A 264 2.78 8.20 7.39
N GLN A 265 2.67 9.31 6.68
CA GLN A 265 1.47 9.69 5.93
C GLN A 265 1.15 8.70 4.82
N MET A 266 2.16 8.23 4.06
CA MET A 266 1.99 7.21 3.03
C MET A 266 1.46 5.89 3.58
N LEU A 267 2.01 5.43 4.71
CA LEU A 267 1.53 4.22 5.37
C LEU A 267 0.08 4.40 5.83
N GLY A 268 -0.25 5.56 6.41
CA GLY A 268 -1.62 5.92 6.76
C GLY A 268 -2.58 5.87 5.56
N GLN A 269 -2.17 6.41 4.41
CA GLN A 269 -2.93 6.37 3.16
C GLN A 269 -3.22 4.93 2.70
N LEU A 270 -2.21 4.06 2.70
CA LEU A 270 -2.37 2.65 2.30
C LEU A 270 -3.29 1.88 3.25
N PHE A 271 -3.18 2.11 4.57
CA PHE A 271 -4.06 1.48 5.55
C PHE A 271 -5.52 1.92 5.39
N VAL A 272 -5.77 3.23 5.27
CA VAL A 272 -7.13 3.76 5.09
C VAL A 272 -7.74 3.26 3.79
N ALA A 273 -7.00 3.34 2.68
CA ALA A 273 -7.45 2.86 1.38
C ALA A 273 -7.87 1.39 1.45
N THR A 274 -7.00 0.54 1.99
CA THR A 274 -7.26 -0.88 2.01
C THR A 274 -8.37 -1.25 2.97
N LYS A 275 -8.46 -0.60 4.13
CA LYS A 275 -9.56 -0.80 5.08
C LYS A 275 -10.90 -0.50 4.42
N PHE A 276 -11.01 0.63 3.71
CA PHE A 276 -12.21 0.99 2.97
C PHE A 276 -12.53 -0.02 1.85
N GLN A 277 -11.50 -0.45 1.10
CA GLN A 277 -11.68 -1.45 0.04
C GLN A 277 -12.16 -2.81 0.59
N LEU A 278 -11.59 -3.29 1.70
CA LEU A 278 -12.00 -4.54 2.35
C LEU A 278 -13.46 -4.47 2.80
N PHE A 279 -13.87 -3.35 3.38
CA PHE A 279 -15.27 -3.14 3.75
C PHE A 279 -16.20 -3.20 2.53
N THR A 280 -15.86 -2.47 1.46
CA THR A 280 -16.64 -2.43 0.23
C THR A 280 -16.80 -3.83 -0.39
N LEU A 281 -15.71 -4.61 -0.41
CA LEU A 281 -15.73 -6.00 -0.88
C LEU A 281 -16.61 -6.90 -0.02
N LEU A 282 -16.55 -6.76 1.30
CA LEU A 282 -17.40 -7.53 2.21
C LEU A 282 -18.88 -7.17 2.05
N PHE A 283 -19.19 -5.90 1.85
CA PHE A 283 -20.54 -5.43 1.57
C PHE A 283 -21.08 -6.07 0.28
N PHE A 284 -20.34 -6.01 -0.82
CA PHE A 284 -20.74 -6.63 -2.08
C PHE A 284 -20.85 -8.16 -1.98
N ASN A 285 -19.89 -8.82 -1.32
CA ASN A 285 -19.96 -10.27 -1.04
C ASN A 285 -21.23 -10.61 -0.24
N GLY A 286 -21.62 -9.74 0.69
CA GLY A 286 -22.86 -9.86 1.46
C GLY A 286 -24.10 -9.83 0.58
N ARG A 287 -24.19 -8.85 -0.33
CA ARG A 287 -25.32 -8.69 -1.26
C ARG A 287 -25.45 -9.87 -2.23
N ILE A 288 -24.34 -10.38 -2.78
CA ILE A 288 -24.41 -11.57 -3.67
C ILE A 288 -24.85 -12.82 -2.91
N LYS A 289 -24.37 -13.04 -1.68
CA LYS A 289 -24.82 -14.18 -0.86
C LYS A 289 -26.32 -14.13 -0.61
N ARG A 290 -26.89 -12.94 -0.43
CA ARG A 290 -28.35 -12.75 -0.36
C ARG A 290 -29.03 -13.10 -1.68
N LEU A 291 -28.51 -12.63 -2.82
CA LEU A 291 -29.08 -12.99 -4.12
C LEU A 291 -29.05 -14.51 -4.36
N HIS A 292 -27.95 -15.15 -3.97
CA HIS A 292 -27.83 -16.60 -4.04
C HIS A 292 -28.87 -17.32 -3.16
N SER A 293 -29.15 -16.84 -1.94
CA SER A 293 -30.16 -17.45 -1.09
C SER A 293 -31.59 -17.28 -1.62
N ILE A 294 -31.90 -16.11 -2.20
CA ILE A 294 -33.17 -15.88 -2.92
C ILE A 294 -33.31 -16.84 -4.10
N LEU A 295 -32.21 -17.08 -4.82
CA LEU A 295 -32.23 -18.00 -5.94
C LEU A 295 -32.39 -19.46 -5.49
N LEU A 296 -31.76 -19.87 -4.39
CA LEU A 296 -31.92 -21.21 -3.84
C LEU A 296 -33.36 -21.47 -3.39
N SER A 297 -34.05 -20.50 -2.78
CA SER A 297 -35.46 -20.68 -2.41
C SER A 297 -36.35 -20.87 -3.63
N LEU A 298 -36.03 -20.22 -4.77
CA LEU A 298 -36.71 -20.47 -6.05
C LEU A 298 -36.44 -21.87 -6.61
N VAL A 299 -35.21 -22.38 -6.49
CA VAL A 299 -34.82 -23.73 -6.92
C VAL A 299 -35.55 -24.81 -6.10
N CYS A 300 -35.66 -24.62 -4.79
CA CYS A 300 -36.30 -25.57 -3.88
C CYS A 300 -37.83 -25.62 -4.01
N HIS A 301 -38.46 -24.62 -4.61
CA HIS A 301 -39.91 -24.57 -4.83
C HIS A 301 -40.28 -24.81 -6.31
N ALA A 302 -39.33 -25.31 -7.10
CA ALA A 302 -39.44 -25.42 -8.55
C ALA A 302 -40.32 -26.59 -9.04
N ASP A 303 -40.81 -27.45 -8.14
CA ASP A 303 -41.61 -28.63 -8.51
C ASP A 303 -42.94 -28.25 -9.19
N TYR A 304 -43.40 -27.02 -8.98
CA TYR A 304 -44.46 -26.38 -9.78
C TYR A 304 -44.07 -24.95 -10.15
N PRO A 305 -43.73 -24.64 -11.42
CA PRO A 305 -43.48 -23.27 -11.85
C PRO A 305 -44.78 -22.46 -11.78
N THR A 306 -44.96 -21.75 -10.67
CA THR A 306 -46.08 -20.84 -10.45
C THR A 306 -45.74 -19.45 -10.99
N TYR A 307 -46.76 -18.68 -11.39
CA TYR A 307 -46.62 -17.27 -11.74
C TYR A 307 -45.86 -16.45 -10.66
N ILE A 308 -45.97 -16.88 -9.39
CA ILE A 308 -45.30 -16.26 -8.25
C ILE A 308 -43.77 -16.43 -8.34
N SER A 309 -43.25 -17.59 -8.73
CA SER A 309 -41.80 -17.83 -8.81
C SER A 309 -41.16 -17.01 -9.94
N GLU A 310 -41.83 -16.89 -11.09
CA GLU A 310 -41.39 -16.01 -12.18
C GLU A 310 -41.39 -14.54 -11.77
N LYS A 311 -42.44 -14.08 -11.09
CA LYS A 311 -42.52 -12.70 -10.59
C LYS A 311 -41.41 -12.40 -9.58
N ILE A 312 -41.13 -13.33 -8.66
CA ILE A 312 -40.02 -13.19 -7.69
C ILE A 312 -38.68 -13.18 -8.41
N PHE A 313 -38.46 -14.05 -9.39
CA PHE A 313 -37.22 -14.07 -10.17
C PHE A 313 -36.95 -12.73 -10.86
N TRP A 314 -37.91 -12.24 -11.66
CA TRP A 314 -37.73 -11.00 -12.41
C TRP A 314 -37.66 -9.76 -11.51
N ASN A 315 -38.52 -9.67 -10.49
CA ASN A 315 -38.60 -8.45 -9.68
C ASN A 315 -37.54 -8.40 -8.57
N ARG A 316 -37.13 -9.55 -8.01
CA ARG A 316 -36.23 -9.59 -6.84
C ARG A 316 -34.83 -10.10 -7.14
N PHE A 317 -34.65 -11.08 -8.03
CA PHE A 317 -33.31 -11.57 -8.36
C PHE A 317 -32.69 -10.77 -9.49
N HIS A 318 -33.37 -10.71 -10.64
CA HIS A 318 -32.81 -10.10 -11.86
C HIS A 318 -32.50 -8.61 -11.69
N ASN A 319 -33.46 -7.82 -11.21
CA ASN A 319 -33.27 -6.37 -11.04
C ASN A 319 -32.15 -6.06 -10.03
N GLU A 320 -32.16 -6.70 -8.86
CA GLU A 320 -31.14 -6.50 -7.83
C GLU A 320 -29.76 -6.99 -8.29
N TYR A 321 -29.69 -8.06 -9.09
CA TYR A 321 -28.44 -8.50 -9.69
C TYR A 321 -27.87 -7.49 -10.68
N ILE A 322 -28.70 -6.91 -11.55
CA ILE A 322 -28.24 -5.89 -12.51
C ILE A 322 -27.70 -4.67 -11.78
N ILE A 323 -28.43 -4.18 -10.77
CA ILE A 323 -28.00 -3.05 -9.94
C ILE A 323 -26.64 -3.36 -9.28
N LEU A 324 -26.53 -4.53 -8.65
CA LEU A 324 -25.30 -4.94 -7.97
C LEU A 324 -24.12 -5.11 -8.95
N HIS A 325 -24.36 -5.68 -10.13
CA HIS A 325 -23.35 -5.82 -11.16
C HIS A 325 -22.85 -4.45 -11.63
N ASP A 326 -23.75 -3.49 -11.86
CA ASP A 326 -23.40 -2.16 -12.31
C ASP A 326 -22.62 -1.38 -11.23
N GLU A 327 -23.01 -1.49 -9.96
CA GLU A 327 -22.27 -0.92 -8.84
C GLU A 327 -20.85 -1.51 -8.71
N ILE A 328 -20.70 -2.85 -8.83
CA ILE A 328 -19.39 -3.50 -8.78
C ILE A 328 -18.52 -3.07 -9.96
N LYS A 329 -19.11 -2.99 -11.16
CA LYS A 329 -18.40 -2.52 -12.36
C LYS A 329 -17.90 -1.08 -12.18
N GLN A 330 -18.72 -0.19 -11.64
CA GLN A 330 -18.31 1.18 -11.31
C GLN A 330 -17.22 1.20 -10.23
N SER A 331 -17.37 0.43 -9.15
CA SER A 331 -16.36 0.27 -8.10
C SER A 331 -15.01 -0.19 -8.67
N ASN A 332 -15.03 -1.17 -9.59
CA ASN A 332 -13.83 -1.71 -10.22
C ASN A 332 -13.02 -0.67 -10.98
N GLU A 333 -13.66 0.35 -11.57
CA GLU A 333 -12.94 1.40 -12.30
C GLU A 333 -11.88 2.11 -11.45
N THR A 334 -12.12 2.25 -10.15
CA THR A 334 -11.21 2.90 -9.20
C THR A 334 -10.34 1.87 -8.50
N THR A 335 -10.95 0.78 -8.01
CA THR A 335 -10.22 -0.29 -7.30
C THR A 335 -9.13 -0.92 -8.17
N LYS A 336 -9.33 -1.09 -9.48
CA LYS A 336 -8.32 -1.70 -10.35
C LYS A 336 -7.00 -0.93 -10.39
N ILE A 337 -7.07 0.40 -10.28
CA ILE A 337 -5.88 1.28 -10.27
C ILE A 337 -5.17 1.17 -8.91
N LEU A 338 -5.93 1.21 -7.82
CA LEU A 338 -5.38 1.10 -6.46
C LEU A 338 -4.71 -0.24 -6.24
N VAL A 339 -5.38 -1.33 -6.60
CA VAL A 339 -4.83 -2.69 -6.52
C VAL A 339 -3.55 -2.82 -7.34
N PHE A 340 -3.49 -2.22 -8.52
CA PHE A 340 -2.29 -2.20 -9.35
C PHE A 340 -1.13 -1.45 -8.68
N GLY A 341 -1.37 -0.27 -8.11
CA GLY A 341 -0.32 0.48 -7.39
C GLY A 341 0.19 -0.27 -6.15
N VAL A 342 -0.72 -0.87 -5.37
CA VAL A 342 -0.34 -1.69 -4.20
C VAL A 342 0.43 -2.95 -4.62
N GLU A 343 0.08 -3.58 -5.74
CA GLU A 343 0.84 -4.70 -6.31
C GLU A 343 2.28 -4.29 -6.63
N ILE A 344 2.49 -3.13 -7.29
CA ILE A 344 3.84 -2.64 -7.62
C ILE A 344 4.66 -2.44 -6.34
N ILE A 345 4.11 -1.75 -5.34
CA ILE A 345 4.78 -1.48 -4.06
C ILE A 345 5.15 -2.80 -3.36
N SER A 346 4.23 -3.77 -3.34
CA SER A 346 4.46 -5.06 -2.69
C SER A 346 5.52 -5.89 -3.41
N LYS A 347 5.50 -5.94 -4.75
CA LYS A 347 6.48 -6.69 -5.55
C LYS A 347 7.87 -6.09 -5.47
N SER A 348 7.98 -4.76 -5.51
CA SER A 348 9.27 -4.08 -5.32
C SER A 348 9.80 -4.32 -3.91
N ALA A 349 8.93 -4.28 -2.89
CA ALA A 349 9.31 -4.57 -1.50
C ALA A 349 9.85 -6.01 -1.37
N ILE A 350 9.16 -7.01 -1.93
CA ILE A 350 9.65 -8.41 -1.92
C ILE A 350 11.04 -8.49 -2.54
N LEU A 351 11.21 -7.92 -3.74
CA LEU A 351 12.44 -8.02 -4.50
C LEU A 351 13.60 -7.36 -3.73
N LEU A 352 13.40 -6.13 -3.26
CA LEU A 352 14.43 -5.39 -2.53
C LEU A 352 14.70 -5.99 -1.15
N SER A 353 13.70 -6.49 -0.43
CA SER A 353 13.92 -7.19 0.84
C SER A 353 14.68 -8.51 0.67
N CYS A 354 14.47 -9.26 -0.42
CA CYS A 354 15.25 -10.46 -0.70
C CYS A 354 16.73 -10.13 -0.99
N VAL A 355 16.97 -9.12 -1.83
CA VAL A 355 18.34 -8.64 -2.13
C VAL A 355 18.99 -8.11 -0.87
N PHE A 356 18.30 -7.26 -0.12
CA PHE A 356 18.77 -6.71 1.13
C PHE A 356 19.12 -7.80 2.15
N TYR A 357 18.26 -8.80 2.33
CA TYR A 357 18.51 -9.93 3.22
C TYR A 357 19.79 -10.69 2.84
N SER A 358 19.98 -10.93 1.54
CA SER A 358 21.14 -11.67 1.03
C SER A 358 22.49 -10.92 1.20
N CYS A 359 22.43 -9.60 1.35
CA CYS A 359 23.61 -8.76 1.50
C CYS A 359 24.02 -8.55 2.96
N GLN A 360 23.18 -8.92 3.94
CA GLN A 360 23.55 -8.75 5.35
C GLN A 360 24.47 -9.87 5.84
N SER A 361 25.58 -9.48 6.45
CA SER A 361 26.44 -10.38 7.22
C SER A 361 25.85 -10.73 8.59
N LYS A 362 25.17 -9.77 9.24
CA LYS A 362 24.45 -9.93 10.51
C LYS A 362 23.13 -9.16 10.45
N MET A 363 22.05 -9.76 10.93
CA MET A 363 20.74 -9.12 10.98
C MET A 363 20.57 -8.30 12.25
N VAL A 364 20.39 -7.00 12.09
CA VAL A 364 20.07 -6.04 13.15
C VAL A 364 18.57 -5.75 13.16
N LEU A 365 18.05 -5.23 14.27
CA LEU A 365 16.62 -4.92 14.46
C LEU A 365 15.99 -4.17 13.28
N VAL A 366 16.68 -3.17 12.74
CA VAL A 366 16.22 -2.38 11.57
C VAL A 366 15.99 -3.28 10.36
N GLY A 367 16.93 -4.20 10.09
CA GLY A 367 16.82 -5.16 9.00
C GLY A 367 15.65 -6.13 9.20
N TYR A 368 15.45 -6.62 10.43
CA TYR A 368 14.27 -7.44 10.76
C TYR A 368 12.96 -6.69 10.55
N LEU A 369 12.88 -5.44 10.99
CA LEU A 369 11.69 -4.61 10.82
C LEU A 369 11.39 -4.37 9.33
N PHE A 370 12.40 -4.05 8.52
CA PHE A 370 12.22 -3.86 7.08
C PHE A 370 11.63 -5.10 6.39
N ILE A 371 12.16 -6.29 6.68
CA ILE A 371 11.66 -7.55 6.13
C ILE A 371 10.25 -7.85 6.66
N LEU A 372 10.01 -7.62 7.95
CA LEU A 372 8.70 -7.83 8.56
C LEU A 372 7.65 -6.94 7.89
N PHE A 373 7.95 -5.67 7.61
CA PHE A 373 7.04 -4.77 6.90
C PHE A 373 6.75 -5.25 5.48
N ALA A 374 7.74 -5.74 4.75
CA ALA A 374 7.52 -6.33 3.43
C ALA A 374 6.58 -7.55 3.53
N ILE A 375 6.80 -8.44 4.49
CA ILE A 375 5.96 -9.62 4.73
C ILE A 375 4.51 -9.21 5.08
N ILE A 376 4.34 -8.25 5.98
CA ILE A 376 3.01 -7.73 6.36
C ILE A 376 2.30 -7.15 5.11
N GLY A 377 3.01 -6.38 4.28
CA GLY A 377 2.47 -5.83 3.04
C GLY A 377 1.96 -6.91 2.08
N ILE A 378 2.70 -8.02 1.96
CA ILE A 378 2.30 -9.18 1.14
C ILE A 378 1.04 -9.83 1.67
N PHE A 379 1.00 -10.15 2.97
CA PHE A 379 -0.18 -10.77 3.59
C PHE A 379 -1.42 -9.89 3.44
N PHE A 380 -1.25 -8.58 3.54
CA PHE A 380 -2.33 -7.62 3.40
C PHE A 380 -2.90 -7.60 1.97
N LEU A 381 -2.02 -7.57 0.96
CA LEU A 381 -2.40 -7.67 -0.44
C LEU A 381 -3.10 -8.99 -0.77
N TYR A 382 -2.62 -10.10 -0.22
CA TYR A 382 -3.30 -11.39 -0.37
C TYR A 382 -4.65 -11.44 0.33
N GLY A 383 -4.78 -10.81 1.49
CA GLY A 383 -6.06 -10.65 2.17
C GLY A 383 -7.07 -9.92 1.28
N LEU A 384 -6.65 -8.84 0.63
CA LEU A 384 -7.44 -8.14 -0.39
C LEU A 384 -7.82 -9.07 -1.56
N TYR A 385 -6.84 -9.75 -2.16
CA TYR A 385 -7.11 -10.63 -3.30
C TYR A 385 -8.02 -11.80 -2.97
N TYR A 386 -7.91 -12.35 -1.78
CA TYR A 386 -8.80 -13.41 -1.31
C TYR A 386 -10.26 -12.92 -1.27
N GLN A 387 -10.50 -11.71 -0.74
CA GLN A 387 -11.84 -11.11 -0.69
C GLN A 387 -12.37 -10.70 -2.07
N VAL A 388 -11.49 -10.28 -2.97
CA VAL A 388 -11.86 -9.98 -4.37
C VAL A 388 -12.26 -11.26 -5.09
N ALA A 389 -11.47 -12.33 -4.95
CA ALA A 389 -11.66 -13.59 -5.67
C ALA A 389 -12.94 -14.35 -5.24
N SER A 390 -13.53 -14.03 -4.08
CA SER A 390 -14.78 -14.64 -3.64
C SER A 390 -15.99 -14.14 -4.44
N LEU A 391 -15.96 -12.92 -4.98
CA LEU A 391 -17.09 -12.34 -5.73
C LEU A 391 -17.42 -13.14 -7.00
N PRO A 392 -16.46 -13.42 -7.92
CA PRO A 392 -16.73 -14.27 -9.09
C PRO A 392 -17.25 -15.66 -8.70
N THR A 393 -16.76 -16.22 -7.59
CA THR A 393 -17.18 -17.55 -7.11
C THR A 393 -18.67 -17.56 -6.75
N HIS A 394 -19.13 -16.54 -6.02
CA HIS A 394 -20.53 -16.43 -5.65
C HIS A 394 -21.43 -16.15 -6.86
N ASN A 395 -20.95 -15.39 -7.84
CA ASN A 395 -21.65 -15.22 -9.12
C ASN A 395 -21.78 -16.57 -9.86
N GLU A 396 -20.72 -17.37 -9.92
CA GLU A 396 -20.76 -18.70 -10.54
C GLU A 396 -21.75 -19.65 -9.85
N GLN A 397 -21.82 -19.61 -8.51
CA GLN A 397 -22.83 -20.36 -7.75
C GLN A 397 -24.26 -19.95 -8.14
N CYS A 398 -24.50 -18.63 -8.30
CA CYS A 398 -25.78 -18.13 -8.78
C CYS A 398 -26.09 -18.64 -10.19
N ILE A 399 -25.13 -18.57 -11.11
CA ILE A 399 -25.29 -19.09 -12.48
C ILE A 399 -25.66 -20.57 -12.46
N ARG A 400 -24.93 -21.40 -11.70
CA ARG A 400 -25.20 -22.84 -11.61
C ARG A 400 -26.59 -23.13 -11.03
N ALA A 401 -27.00 -22.43 -9.98
CA ALA A 401 -28.32 -22.58 -9.39
C ALA A 401 -29.43 -22.15 -10.38
N LEU A 402 -29.21 -21.05 -11.10
CA LEU A 402 -30.15 -20.53 -12.09
C LEU A 402 -30.29 -21.48 -13.29
N SER A 403 -29.18 -22.01 -13.81
CA SER A 403 -29.19 -23.00 -14.88
C SER A 403 -29.93 -24.28 -14.49
N ARG A 404 -29.76 -24.76 -13.25
CA ARG A 404 -30.52 -25.92 -12.75
C ARG A 404 -32.02 -25.64 -12.67
N TRP A 405 -32.39 -24.46 -12.19
CA TRP A 405 -33.80 -24.04 -12.15
C TRP A 405 -34.40 -23.96 -13.56
N LEU A 406 -33.68 -23.37 -14.52
CA LEU A 406 -34.12 -23.31 -15.91
C LEU A 406 -34.26 -24.69 -16.56
N ALA A 407 -33.31 -25.58 -16.34
CA ALA A 407 -33.39 -26.96 -16.84
C ALA A 407 -34.62 -27.70 -16.27
N ARG A 408 -34.89 -27.57 -14.96
CA ARG A 408 -36.05 -28.19 -14.30
C ARG A 408 -37.38 -27.62 -14.82
N THR A 409 -37.47 -26.31 -14.98
CA THR A 409 -38.69 -25.64 -15.48
C THR A 409 -38.96 -25.98 -16.95
N GLN A 410 -37.92 -26.09 -17.78
CA GLN A 410 -38.04 -26.57 -19.18
C GLN A 410 -38.44 -28.04 -19.25
N TRP A 411 -37.90 -28.88 -18.37
CA TRP A 411 -38.27 -30.30 -18.30
C TRP A 411 -39.73 -30.47 -17.88
N SER A 412 -40.16 -29.82 -16.78
CA SER A 412 -41.55 -29.93 -16.31
C SER A 412 -42.58 -29.40 -17.30
N THR A 413 -42.25 -28.34 -18.04
CA THR A 413 -43.10 -27.83 -19.13
C THR A 413 -43.21 -28.80 -20.31
N ARG A 414 -42.13 -29.51 -20.69
CA ARG A 414 -42.19 -30.57 -21.73
C ARG A 414 -43.08 -31.75 -21.35
N PHE A 415 -43.01 -32.23 -20.11
CA PHE A 415 -43.87 -33.35 -19.65
C PHE A 415 -45.34 -32.94 -19.53
N MET A 416 -45.63 -31.71 -19.08
CA MET A 416 -47.00 -31.18 -19.02
C MET A 416 -47.65 -31.00 -20.41
N LEU A 417 -46.85 -30.76 -21.46
CA LEU A 417 -47.32 -30.58 -22.84
C LEU A 417 -47.91 -31.86 -23.46
N GLN A 418 -47.56 -33.05 -22.94
CA GLN A 418 -48.11 -34.32 -23.44
C GLN A 418 -49.54 -34.60 -22.92
N GLY A 419 -50.07 -33.81 -21.97
CA GLY A 419 -51.26 -34.18 -21.20
C GLY A 419 -52.59 -33.46 -21.47
N LYS A 420 -52.66 -32.18 -21.86
CA LYS A 420 -53.96 -31.43 -21.95
C LYS A 420 -54.00 -30.29 -22.96
N SER A 421 -55.10 -30.21 -23.74
CA SER A 421 -55.37 -29.26 -24.84
C SER A 421 -55.59 -27.78 -24.44
N ARG A 422 -55.64 -27.43 -23.15
CA ARG A 422 -55.92 -26.05 -22.67
C ARG A 422 -54.74 -25.07 -22.77
N TRP A 423 -53.60 -25.49 -23.33
CA TRP A 423 -52.33 -24.74 -23.25
C TRP A 423 -51.99 -23.82 -24.43
N HIS A 424 -52.75 -23.83 -25.53
CA HIS A 424 -52.40 -23.06 -26.74
C HIS A 424 -52.35 -21.53 -26.54
N LYS A 425 -53.07 -20.95 -25.58
CA LYS A 425 -53.11 -19.48 -25.40
C LYS A 425 -51.92 -18.89 -24.62
N ASN A 426 -51.26 -19.65 -23.75
CA ASN A 426 -50.16 -19.13 -22.89
C ASN A 426 -48.76 -19.60 -23.32
N HIS A 427 -48.68 -20.47 -24.34
CA HIS A 427 -47.43 -21.00 -24.88
C HIS A 427 -46.41 -19.92 -25.31
N PRO A 428 -46.77 -18.87 -26.08
CA PRO A 428 -45.79 -17.90 -26.56
C PRO A 428 -45.18 -17.06 -25.43
N ILE A 429 -45.95 -16.74 -24.38
CA ILE A 429 -45.49 -15.93 -23.25
C ILE A 429 -44.44 -16.70 -22.44
N LYS A 430 -44.72 -17.97 -22.11
CA LYS A 430 -43.78 -18.82 -21.36
C LYS A 430 -42.50 -19.10 -22.16
N TRP A 431 -42.63 -19.32 -23.46
CA TRP A 431 -41.47 -19.47 -24.35
C TRP A 431 -40.59 -18.22 -24.37
N ARG A 432 -41.20 -17.04 -24.50
CA ARG A 432 -40.49 -15.75 -24.47
C ARG A 432 -39.74 -15.55 -23.15
N GLN A 433 -40.36 -15.88 -22.01
CA GLN A 433 -39.71 -15.78 -20.70
C GLN A 433 -38.56 -16.77 -20.55
N SER A 434 -38.69 -18.00 -21.05
CA SER A 434 -37.60 -18.99 -21.04
C SER A 434 -36.42 -18.54 -21.90
N ILE A 435 -36.67 -18.03 -23.12
CA ILE A 435 -35.64 -17.41 -23.96
C ILE A 435 -34.95 -16.27 -23.21
N LYS A 436 -35.74 -15.35 -22.63
CA LYS A 436 -35.20 -14.21 -21.89
C LYS A 436 -34.32 -14.64 -20.71
N ALA A 437 -34.72 -15.67 -19.97
CA ALA A 437 -33.95 -16.17 -18.84
C ALA A 437 -32.68 -16.92 -19.28
N ASN A 438 -32.73 -17.69 -20.37
CA ASN A 438 -31.55 -18.31 -20.98
C ASN A 438 -30.55 -17.25 -21.45
N LEU A 439 -31.02 -16.22 -22.15
CA LEU A 439 -30.19 -15.08 -22.56
C LEU A 439 -29.59 -14.36 -21.35
N PHE A 440 -30.35 -14.20 -20.28
CA PHE A 440 -29.84 -13.60 -19.05
C PHE A 440 -28.73 -14.45 -18.40
N VAL A 441 -28.88 -15.78 -18.34
CA VAL A 441 -27.80 -16.67 -17.86
C VAL A 441 -26.56 -16.56 -18.74
N GLN A 442 -26.73 -16.55 -20.07
CA GLN A 442 -25.62 -16.35 -21.01
C GLN A 442 -24.93 -15.01 -20.75
N MET A 443 -25.70 -13.93 -20.55
CA MET A 443 -25.16 -12.63 -20.19
C MET A 443 -24.43 -12.66 -18.84
N MET A 444 -24.95 -13.34 -17.83
CA MET A 444 -24.25 -13.50 -16.53
C MET A 444 -22.93 -14.27 -16.68
N THR A 445 -22.86 -15.24 -17.59
CA THR A 445 -21.61 -15.98 -17.86
C THR A 445 -20.59 -15.18 -18.67
N ILE A 446 -21.06 -14.33 -19.59
CA ILE A 446 -20.20 -13.51 -20.45
C ILE A 446 -19.72 -12.26 -19.72
N ASN A 447 -20.57 -11.66 -18.89
CA ASN A 447 -20.24 -10.48 -18.11
C ASN A 447 -19.22 -10.85 -17.04
N ARG A 448 -18.06 -10.19 -17.11
CA ARG A 448 -16.99 -10.35 -16.11
C ARG A 448 -17.44 -9.75 -14.78
N PHE A 449 -17.87 -10.62 -13.89
CA PHE A 449 -18.33 -10.25 -12.57
C PHE A 449 -17.16 -10.32 -11.57
N GLY A 450 -16.58 -9.16 -11.25
CA GLY A 450 -15.47 -9.08 -10.31
C GLY A 450 -14.59 -7.86 -10.52
N TYR A 451 -13.37 -7.95 -10.00
CA TYR A 451 -12.38 -6.88 -10.12
C TYR A 451 -11.18 -7.31 -10.95
N THR A 452 -10.52 -6.33 -11.55
CA THR A 452 -9.28 -6.50 -12.31
C THR A 452 -8.12 -5.85 -11.57
N CYS A 453 -6.91 -6.35 -11.76
CA CYS A 453 -5.68 -5.65 -11.37
C CYS A 453 -5.20 -4.82 -12.56
N GLY A 454 -5.46 -3.51 -12.53
CA GLY A 454 -5.31 -2.63 -13.69
C GLY A 454 -6.06 -3.17 -14.91
N ASN A 455 -5.38 -3.18 -16.05
CA ASN A 455 -5.84 -3.81 -17.29
C ASN A 455 -5.16 -5.18 -17.55
N LEU A 456 -4.42 -5.71 -16.56
CA LEU A 456 -3.57 -6.89 -16.76
C LEU A 456 -4.35 -8.20 -16.69
N PHE A 457 -5.12 -8.39 -15.62
CA PHE A 457 -5.86 -9.63 -15.40
C PHE A 457 -7.05 -9.44 -14.46
N GLU A 458 -8.02 -10.36 -14.58
CA GLU A 458 -9.13 -10.50 -13.65
C GLU A 458 -8.71 -11.31 -12.43
N ILE A 459 -9.12 -10.85 -11.24
CA ILE A 459 -8.76 -11.48 -9.98
C ILE A 459 -9.83 -12.53 -9.66
N ASN A 460 -9.59 -13.76 -10.10
CA ASN A 460 -10.38 -14.93 -9.72
C ASN A 460 -9.59 -15.85 -8.76
N LYS A 461 -10.23 -16.89 -8.22
CA LYS A 461 -9.58 -17.82 -7.29
C LYS A 461 -8.33 -18.48 -7.88
N TYR A 462 -8.40 -18.90 -9.13
CA TYR A 462 -7.26 -19.52 -9.82
C TYR A 462 -6.09 -18.54 -9.91
N LYS A 463 -6.35 -17.30 -10.31
CA LYS A 463 -5.34 -16.25 -10.45
C LYS A 463 -4.77 -15.84 -9.09
N PHE A 464 -5.58 -15.81 -8.04
CA PHE A 464 -5.13 -15.62 -6.68
C PHE A 464 -4.13 -16.72 -6.26
N PHE A 465 -4.48 -18.00 -6.41
CA PHE A 465 -3.56 -19.10 -6.11
C PHE A 465 -2.32 -19.05 -6.99
N GLN A 466 -2.47 -18.72 -8.27
CA GLN A 466 -1.36 -18.51 -9.19
C GLN A 466 -0.43 -17.41 -8.64
N LEU A 467 -0.91 -16.20 -8.35
CA LEU A 467 -0.08 -15.11 -7.84
C LEU A 467 0.62 -15.47 -6.52
N MET A 468 -0.09 -16.16 -5.62
CA MET A 468 0.46 -16.63 -4.36
C MET A 468 1.60 -17.64 -4.59
N LEU A 469 1.36 -18.62 -5.46
CA LEU A 469 2.36 -19.61 -5.82
C LEU A 469 3.54 -18.97 -6.53
N TRP A 470 3.34 -18.08 -7.50
CA TRP A 470 4.40 -17.44 -8.28
C TRP A 470 5.35 -16.59 -7.43
N ASN A 471 4.89 -16.05 -6.30
CA ASN A 471 5.76 -15.33 -5.38
C ASN A 471 6.83 -16.23 -4.73
N LEU A 472 6.56 -17.52 -4.52
CA LEU A 472 7.55 -18.45 -3.95
C LEU A 472 8.70 -18.75 -4.93
N PRO A 473 8.48 -19.24 -6.18
CA PRO A 473 9.53 -19.37 -7.18
C PRO A 473 10.23 -18.05 -7.47
N PHE A 474 9.51 -16.92 -7.47
CA PHE A 474 10.15 -15.62 -7.71
C PHE A 474 11.19 -15.31 -6.63
N ILE A 475 10.83 -15.49 -5.35
CA ILE A 475 11.77 -15.37 -4.23
C ILE A 475 12.95 -16.35 -4.39
N LEU A 476 12.68 -17.61 -4.73
CA LEU A 476 13.71 -18.63 -4.90
C LEU A 476 14.66 -18.33 -6.07
N ILE A 477 14.13 -17.88 -7.21
CA ILE A 477 14.92 -17.49 -8.39
C ILE A 477 15.79 -16.28 -8.07
N ILE A 478 15.26 -15.29 -7.36
CA ILE A 478 16.03 -14.13 -6.90
C ILE A 478 17.16 -14.59 -5.98
N GLN A 479 16.87 -15.43 -4.98
CA GLN A 479 17.90 -15.96 -4.08
C GLN A 479 18.95 -16.77 -4.83
N TYR A 480 18.54 -17.56 -5.81
CA TYR A 480 19.45 -18.37 -6.64
C TYR A 480 20.35 -17.50 -7.52
N THR A 481 19.78 -16.52 -8.22
CA THR A 481 20.54 -15.58 -9.07
C THR A 481 21.52 -14.75 -8.25
N ILE A 482 21.13 -14.29 -7.06
CA ILE A 482 22.04 -13.62 -6.14
C ILE A 482 23.19 -14.54 -5.74
N ARG A 483 22.91 -15.79 -5.34
CA ARG A 483 23.97 -16.76 -4.98
C ARG A 483 24.92 -17.03 -6.15
N LEU A 484 24.40 -17.10 -7.37
CA LEU A 484 25.23 -17.22 -8.58
C LEU A 484 26.12 -16.00 -8.78
N MET A 485 25.58 -14.78 -8.63
CA MET A 485 26.37 -13.55 -8.73
C MET A 485 27.45 -13.48 -7.64
N GLN A 486 27.13 -13.85 -6.40
CA GLN A 486 28.10 -13.94 -5.30
C GLN A 486 29.21 -14.95 -5.59
N LYS A 487 28.88 -16.13 -6.14
CA LYS A 487 29.88 -17.13 -6.55
C LYS A 487 30.79 -16.61 -7.67
N GLN A 488 30.24 -15.89 -8.65
CA GLN A 488 31.05 -15.29 -9.72
C GLN A 488 31.97 -14.18 -9.18
N GLN A 489 31.45 -13.31 -8.31
CA GLN A 489 32.24 -12.26 -7.65
C GLN A 489 33.40 -12.87 -6.86
N ASN A 490 33.14 -13.94 -6.08
CA ASN A 490 34.17 -14.61 -5.30
C ASN A 490 35.24 -15.26 -6.19
N LYS A 491 34.85 -15.90 -7.30
CA LYS A 491 35.82 -16.42 -8.28
C LYS A 491 36.69 -15.29 -8.84
N PHE A 492 36.08 -14.18 -9.26
CA PHE A 492 36.79 -13.02 -9.80
C PHE A 492 37.76 -12.41 -8.78
N ASN A 493 37.34 -12.28 -7.52
CA ASN A 493 38.20 -11.80 -6.43
C ASN A 493 39.38 -12.75 -6.16
N THR A 494 39.16 -14.05 -6.28
CA THR A 494 40.21 -15.08 -6.13
C THR A 494 41.23 -14.99 -7.27
N TYR A 495 40.78 -14.81 -8.51
CA TYR A 495 41.67 -14.55 -9.65
C TYR A 495 42.46 -13.26 -9.49
N ASN A 496 41.83 -12.17 -9.03
CA ASN A 496 42.52 -10.90 -8.78
C ASN A 496 43.56 -11.01 -7.66
N THR A 497 43.26 -11.73 -6.58
CA THR A 497 44.25 -11.97 -5.50
C THR A 497 45.41 -12.84 -5.98
N GLN A 498 45.15 -13.89 -6.77
CA GLN A 498 46.20 -14.70 -7.40
C GLN A 498 47.07 -13.87 -8.35
N LEU A 499 46.46 -13.02 -9.19
CA LEU A 499 47.17 -12.11 -10.09
C LEU A 499 48.03 -11.10 -9.31
N LEU A 500 47.53 -10.60 -8.17
CA LEU A 500 48.25 -9.66 -7.31
C LEU A 500 49.43 -10.32 -6.61
N MET A 501 49.27 -11.58 -6.15
CA MET A 501 50.37 -12.40 -5.63
C MET A 501 51.42 -12.69 -6.71
N TRP A 502 50.99 -13.02 -7.93
CA TRP A 502 51.88 -13.27 -9.06
C TRP A 502 52.67 -12.01 -9.45
N ARG A 503 52.02 -10.83 -9.48
CA ARG A 503 52.70 -9.53 -9.68
C ARG A 503 53.70 -9.20 -8.57
N LYS A 504 53.38 -9.50 -7.30
CA LYS A 504 54.33 -9.32 -6.19
C LYS A 504 55.55 -10.24 -6.33
N SER A 505 55.34 -11.50 -6.71
CA SER A 505 56.42 -12.47 -6.96
C SER A 505 57.31 -12.08 -8.15
N LEU A 506 56.71 -11.57 -9.24
CA LEU A 506 57.46 -11.02 -10.37
C LEU A 506 58.29 -9.80 -9.97
N LYS A 507 57.73 -8.88 -9.18
CA LYS A 507 58.48 -7.72 -8.68
C LYS A 507 59.65 -8.14 -7.78
N SER A 508 59.47 -9.13 -6.91
CA SER A 508 60.59 -9.64 -6.08
C SER A 508 61.66 -10.31 -6.94
N ASN A 509 61.29 -11.07 -7.97
CA ASN A 509 62.25 -11.73 -8.85
C ASN A 509 63.00 -10.74 -9.76
N LEU A 510 62.33 -9.71 -10.28
CA LEU A 510 62.96 -8.59 -11.00
C LEU A 510 63.92 -7.82 -10.09
N PHE A 511 63.53 -7.57 -8.84
CA PHE A 511 64.39 -6.91 -7.85
C PHE A 511 65.66 -7.74 -7.53
N VAL A 512 65.52 -9.07 -7.41
CA VAL A 512 66.65 -9.99 -7.23
C VAL A 512 67.56 -10.05 -8.47
N GLN A 513 67.00 -10.01 -9.68
CA GLN A 513 67.80 -9.92 -10.92
C GLN A 513 68.53 -8.58 -11.05
N THR A 514 67.92 -7.46 -10.69
CA THR A 514 68.62 -6.15 -10.67
C THR A 514 69.72 -6.09 -9.61
N MET A 515 69.54 -6.73 -8.44
CA MET A 515 70.58 -6.86 -7.41
C MET A 515 71.74 -7.75 -7.85
N ASN A 516 71.47 -8.84 -8.57
CA ASN A 516 72.52 -9.71 -9.11
C ASN A 516 73.29 -9.08 -10.27
N ASN A 517 72.62 -8.31 -11.14
CA ASN A 517 73.31 -7.56 -12.20
C ASN A 517 74.15 -6.38 -11.65
N ASN A 518 73.74 -5.76 -10.54
CA ASN A 518 74.52 -4.72 -9.88
C ASN A 518 75.68 -5.26 -9.02
N ARG A 519 75.72 -6.57 -8.71
CA ARG A 519 76.86 -7.22 -8.03
C ARG A 519 77.97 -7.69 -8.97
N LEU A 520 77.78 -7.62 -10.29
CA LEU A 520 78.79 -7.96 -11.30
C LEU A 520 79.52 -6.75 -11.89
N GLY A 521 79.36 -5.56 -11.29
CA GLY A 521 79.91 -4.30 -11.81
C GLY A 521 80.75 -3.51 -10.83
N PHE A 522 81.59 -4.16 -10.01
CA PHE A 522 82.69 -3.48 -9.29
C PHE A 522 83.88 -4.43 -9.12
N THR A 523 84.69 -4.55 -10.18
CA THR A 523 86.12 -4.84 -10.07
C THR A 523 86.88 -3.69 -10.74
N CYS A 524 87.52 -2.87 -9.91
CA CYS A 524 88.59 -1.97 -10.33
C CYS A 524 89.82 -2.77 -10.77
N GLY A 525 90.53 -2.29 -11.80
CA GLY A 525 91.86 -2.78 -12.14
C GLY A 525 92.43 -2.16 -13.41
N HIS A 526 93.06 -0.99 -13.27
CA HIS A 526 93.99 -0.35 -14.20
C HIS A 526 94.96 -1.35 -14.90
N PHE A 527 95.23 -1.14 -16.20
CA PHE A 527 96.58 -1.02 -16.77
C PHE A 527 96.51 -0.45 -18.20
N LEU A 528 97.23 0.66 -18.39
CA LEU A 528 97.46 1.50 -19.60
C LEU A 528 96.26 2.27 -20.17
#